data_AF-A0A354ETV3-F1
#
_entry.id   AF-A0A354ETV3-F1
#
_cell.length_a   1.000
_cell.length_b   1.000
_cell.length_c   1.000
_cell.angle_alpha   90.00
_cell.angle_beta   90.00
_cell.angle_gamma   90.00
#
_symmetry.space_group_name_H-M   'P 1'
#
loop_
_entity.id
_entity.type
_entity.pdbx_description
1 polymer ?
#
loop_
_entity_poly.entity_id
_entity_poly.type
_entity_poly.pdbx_seq_one_letter_code
_entity_poly.pdbx_strand_id
1 'polypeptide(L)'
;MLRMIEQRNRKAAIFNAVALFTLVVLAVVWTVTALSFQSPQPWRWIWVFVTLGSGITILAVGRSRPALGWGLVVAALLAVGFWWSSIRPSSDRDWAPDVARGVTAEIGGTRVVVHNVRDFDWRTRTEFTPHWETRTYDLDDLISVDLINSVWANPAVAHTLIRFSFSQGEPLVFSAEIRREGDEVFSEIGGFFKQFELVLIAADERDIVRLRSD
;
A
#
# COMPACT_ATOMS: atom_id res chain seq x y z
N MET A 1 37.67 -16.89 39.13
CA MET A 1 36.36 -16.22 39.27
C MET A 1 36.32 -14.85 38.57
N LEU A 2 37.22 -13.90 38.89
CA LEU A 2 37.26 -12.54 38.30
C LEU A 2 37.37 -12.52 36.76
N ARG A 3 38.29 -13.29 36.16
CA ARG A 3 38.45 -13.40 34.69
C ARG A 3 37.17 -13.89 33.97
N MET A 4 36.40 -14.78 34.61
CA MET A 4 35.14 -15.27 34.04
C MET A 4 34.05 -14.18 34.06
N ILE A 5 33.99 -13.36 35.12
CA ILE A 5 33.05 -12.24 35.23
C ILE A 5 33.38 -11.17 34.20
N GLU A 6 34.66 -10.82 34.05
CA GLU A 6 35.13 -9.84 33.07
C GLU A 6 34.86 -10.29 31.61
N GLN A 7 35.11 -11.56 31.31
CA GLN A 7 34.81 -12.14 30.00
C GLN A 7 33.29 -12.14 29.72
N ARG A 8 32.46 -12.46 30.73
CA ARG A 8 31.00 -12.41 30.60
C ARG A 8 30.50 -10.99 30.35
N ASN A 9 31.01 -10.01 31.09
CA ASN A 9 30.65 -8.59 30.93
C ASN A 9 31.06 -8.05 29.55
N ARG A 10 32.25 -8.44 29.06
CA ARG A 10 32.71 -8.08 27.71
C ARG A 10 31.83 -8.69 26.62
N LYS A 11 31.46 -9.97 26.74
CA LYS A 11 30.54 -10.62 25.79
C LYS A 11 29.17 -9.94 25.78
N ALA A 12 28.62 -9.60 26.94
CA ALA A 12 27.35 -8.89 27.06
C ALA A 12 27.41 -7.48 26.45
N ALA A 13 28.50 -6.74 26.67
CA ALA A 13 28.70 -5.42 26.06
C ALA A 13 28.79 -5.48 24.53
N ILE A 14 29.51 -6.47 23.98
CA ILE A 14 29.59 -6.69 22.53
C ILE A 14 28.21 -7.04 21.96
N PHE A 15 27.50 -7.97 22.60
CA PHE A 15 26.15 -8.35 22.19
C PHE A 15 25.21 -7.14 22.16
N ASN A 16 25.21 -6.33 23.21
CA ASN A 16 24.39 -5.12 23.29
C ASN A 16 24.73 -4.11 22.19
N ALA A 17 26.02 -3.89 21.92
CA ALA A 17 26.46 -2.98 20.87
C ALA A 17 26.04 -3.47 19.48
N VAL A 18 26.18 -4.77 19.20
CA VAL A 18 25.75 -5.38 17.94
C VAL A 18 24.23 -5.32 17.79
N ALA A 19 23.47 -5.65 18.85
CA ALA A 19 22.02 -5.60 18.81
C ALA A 19 21.50 -4.16 18.56
N LEU A 20 22.06 -3.17 19.26
CA LEU A 20 21.72 -1.77 19.05
C LEU A 20 22.07 -1.33 17.62
N PHE A 21 23.27 -1.69 17.14
CA PHE A 21 23.71 -1.36 15.79
C PHE A 21 22.75 -1.91 14.73
N THR A 22 22.46 -3.21 14.80
CA THR A 22 21.56 -3.88 13.86
C THR A 22 20.18 -3.23 13.86
N LEU A 23 19.60 -2.97 15.04
CA LEU A 23 18.29 -2.36 15.13
C LEU A 23 18.26 -0.94 14.55
N VAL A 24 19.27 -0.11 14.83
CA VAL A 24 19.37 1.25 14.26
C VAL A 24 19.49 1.18 12.75
N VAL A 25 20.33 0.30 12.21
CA VAL A 25 20.49 0.16 10.76
C VAL A 25 19.18 -0.26 10.11
N LEU A 26 18.49 -1.27 10.66
CA LEU A 26 17.19 -1.70 10.13
C LEU A 26 16.14 -0.59 10.20
N ALA A 27 16.07 0.14 11.32
CA ALA A 27 15.14 1.25 11.49
C ALA A 27 15.44 2.40 10.52
N VAL A 28 16.70 2.75 10.32
CA VAL A 28 17.13 3.79 9.38
C VAL A 28 16.82 3.37 7.94
N VAL A 29 17.17 2.15 7.53
CA VAL A 29 16.88 1.63 6.19
C VAL A 29 15.38 1.62 5.91
N TRP A 30 14.58 1.14 6.86
CA TRP A 30 13.12 1.13 6.72
C TRP A 30 12.57 2.55 6.63
N THR A 31 12.98 3.47 7.50
CA THR A 31 12.47 4.85 7.56
C THR A 31 12.86 5.65 6.33
N VAL A 32 14.11 5.53 5.86
CA VAL A 32 14.58 6.19 4.63
C VAL A 32 13.80 5.68 3.42
N THR A 33 13.57 4.37 3.32
CA THR A 33 12.76 3.79 2.24
C THR A 33 11.32 4.31 2.31
N ALA A 34 10.68 4.30 3.49
CA ALA A 34 9.34 4.85 3.68
C ALA A 34 9.22 6.33 3.27
N LEU A 35 10.18 7.16 3.68
CA LEU A 35 10.24 8.59 3.32
C LEU A 35 10.43 8.81 1.82
N SER A 36 11.12 7.90 1.12
CA SER A 36 11.30 8.00 -0.32
C SER A 36 9.99 7.86 -1.11
N PHE A 37 8.98 7.19 -0.54
CA PHE A 37 7.64 7.08 -1.13
C PHE A 37 6.66 8.10 -0.56
N GLN A 38 6.75 8.42 0.73
CA GLN A 38 5.75 9.25 1.42
C GLN A 38 6.08 10.75 1.49
N SER A 39 7.32 11.15 1.24
CA SER A 39 7.70 12.57 1.29
C SER A 39 7.73 13.18 -0.11
N PRO A 40 7.05 14.31 -0.34
CA PRO A 40 7.18 15.05 -1.59
C PRO A 40 8.58 15.70 -1.71
N GLN A 41 8.96 15.99 -2.95
CA GLN A 41 10.16 16.76 -3.27
C GLN A 41 9.90 18.26 -3.00
N PRO A 42 10.86 19.04 -2.45
CA PRO A 42 12.25 18.71 -2.10
C PRO A 42 12.47 18.20 -0.66
N TRP A 43 11.42 18.20 0.18
CA TRP A 43 11.51 17.88 1.61
C TRP A 43 12.04 16.47 1.89
N ARG A 44 11.88 15.55 0.95
CA ARG A 44 12.39 14.17 1.01
C ARG A 44 13.85 14.10 1.45
N TRP A 45 14.74 14.88 0.83
CA TRP A 45 16.18 14.80 1.15
C TRP A 45 16.49 15.29 2.55
N ILE A 46 15.78 16.32 3.01
CA ILE A 46 15.92 16.83 4.37
C ILE A 46 15.61 15.72 5.37
N TRP A 47 14.48 15.02 5.20
CA TRP A 47 14.10 13.93 6.10
C TRP A 47 15.04 12.72 6.04
N VAL A 48 15.57 12.40 4.85
CA VAL A 48 16.59 11.36 4.70
C VAL A 48 17.86 11.73 5.48
N PHE A 49 18.38 12.94 5.34
CA PHE A 49 19.58 13.38 6.06
C PHE A 49 19.35 13.45 7.59
N VAL A 50 18.19 13.93 8.03
CA VAL A 50 17.80 13.93 9.44
C VAL A 50 17.77 12.50 10.01
N THR A 51 17.20 11.56 9.26
CA THR A 51 17.12 10.15 9.67
C THR A 51 18.51 9.51 9.78
N LEU A 52 19.36 9.72 8.76
CA LEU A 52 20.74 9.22 8.77
C LEU A 52 21.55 9.82 9.91
N GLY A 53 21.47 11.15 10.09
CA GLY A 53 22.17 11.86 11.18
C GLY A 53 21.70 11.42 12.57
N SER A 54 20.40 11.16 12.73
CA SER A 54 19.83 10.61 13.97
C SER A 54 20.38 9.21 14.25
N GLY A 55 20.42 8.34 13.24
CA GLY A 55 21.01 6.99 13.36
C GLY A 55 22.48 7.04 13.80
N ILE A 56 23.30 7.87 13.15
CA ILE A 56 24.71 8.07 13.52
C ILE A 56 24.84 8.56 14.97
N THR A 57 24.03 9.55 15.35
CA THR A 57 24.03 10.12 16.71
C THR A 57 23.68 9.07 17.75
N ILE A 58 22.66 8.25 17.51
CA ILE A 58 22.24 7.17 18.40
C ILE A 58 23.36 6.15 18.57
N LEU A 59 24.04 5.74 17.48
CA LEU A 59 25.15 4.80 17.55
C LEU A 59 26.35 5.37 18.32
N ALA A 60 26.68 6.64 18.08
CA ALA A 60 27.77 7.33 18.78
C ALA A 60 27.49 7.42 20.29
N VAL A 61 26.27 7.82 20.66
CA VAL A 61 25.83 7.89 22.07
C VAL A 61 25.77 6.51 22.71
N GLY A 62 25.19 5.53 22.01
CA GLY A 62 25.02 4.16 22.50
C GLY A 62 26.33 3.43 22.76
N ARG A 63 27.41 3.80 22.05
CA ARG A 63 28.76 3.27 22.27
C ARG A 63 29.34 3.66 23.64
N SER A 64 29.03 4.86 24.14
CA SER A 64 29.51 5.35 25.44
C SER A 64 28.48 5.22 26.56
N ARG A 65 27.18 5.30 26.23
CA ARG A 65 26.05 5.31 27.16
C ARG A 65 24.94 4.39 26.62
N PRO A 66 25.05 3.06 26.80
CA PRO A 66 24.16 2.09 26.16
C PRO A 66 22.68 2.27 26.55
N ALA A 67 22.39 2.56 27.82
CA ALA A 67 21.01 2.80 28.26
C ALA A 67 20.38 4.02 27.56
N LEU A 68 21.15 5.10 27.38
CA LEU A 68 20.68 6.28 26.64
C LEU A 68 20.51 5.97 25.15
N GLY A 69 21.45 5.22 24.55
CA GLY A 69 21.33 4.77 23.16
C GLY A 69 20.04 3.98 22.90
N TRP A 70 19.71 3.02 23.77
CA TRP A 70 18.44 2.29 23.71
C TRP A 70 17.23 3.20 23.90
N GLY A 71 17.27 4.12 24.85
CA GLY A 71 16.20 5.11 25.05
C GLY A 71 15.95 5.97 23.81
N LEU A 72 17.01 6.41 23.13
CA LEU A 72 16.90 7.18 21.88
C LEU A 72 16.35 6.35 20.72
N VAL A 73 16.73 5.07 20.60
CA VAL A 73 16.14 4.17 19.60
C VAL A 73 14.64 4.00 19.83
N VAL A 74 14.24 3.73 21.07
CA VAL A 74 12.81 3.58 21.41
C VAL A 74 12.05 4.87 21.09
N ALA A 75 12.59 6.04 21.48
CA ALA A 75 11.98 7.32 21.15
C ALA A 75 11.86 7.55 19.64
N ALA A 76 12.89 7.22 18.86
CA ALA A 76 12.86 7.33 17.41
C ALA A 76 11.82 6.38 16.77
N LEU A 77 11.75 5.13 17.23
CA LEU A 77 10.76 4.16 16.76
C LEU A 77 9.33 4.60 17.08
N LEU A 78 9.10 5.19 18.25
CA LEU A 78 7.79 5.76 18.61
C LEU A 78 7.43 6.96 17.74
N ALA A 79 8.39 7.85 17.46
CA ALA A 79 8.18 9.00 16.59
C ALA A 79 7.84 8.56 15.15
N VAL A 80 8.60 7.60 14.61
CA VAL A 80 8.35 7.01 13.28
C VAL A 80 7.01 6.27 13.27
N GLY A 81 6.69 5.51 14.31
CA GLY A 81 5.41 4.81 14.44
C GLY A 81 4.22 5.77 14.48
N PHE A 82 4.33 6.87 15.23
CA PHE A 82 3.30 7.90 15.26
C PHE A 82 3.10 8.56 13.89
N TRP A 83 4.19 8.95 13.23
CA TRP A 83 4.12 9.48 11.85
C TRP A 83 3.47 8.46 10.90
N TRP A 84 3.92 7.21 10.92
CA TRP A 84 3.40 6.15 10.07
C TRP A 84 1.89 5.91 10.26
N SER A 85 1.41 5.95 11.50
CA SER A 85 -0.01 5.84 11.84
C SER A 85 -0.83 7.07 11.45
N SER A 86 -0.18 8.22 11.25
CA SER A 86 -0.84 9.47 10.84
C SER A 86 -1.15 9.55 9.33
N ILE A 87 -0.49 8.72 8.50
CA ILE A 87 -0.74 8.63 7.05
C ILE A 87 -2.12 8.00 6.83
N ARG A 88 -3.08 8.81 6.37
CA ARG A 88 -4.47 8.41 6.12
C ARG A 88 -4.79 8.43 4.63
N PRO A 89 -5.63 7.48 4.15
CA PRO A 89 -6.21 7.61 2.82
C PRO A 89 -7.15 8.82 2.76
N SER A 90 -7.28 9.42 1.58
CA SER A 90 -8.17 10.53 1.27
C SER A 90 -8.91 10.22 -0.01
N SER A 91 -10.25 10.24 -0.01
CA SER A 91 -11.00 10.07 -1.27
C SER A 91 -10.86 11.24 -2.25
N ASP A 92 -10.33 12.38 -1.78
CA ASP A 92 -10.20 13.64 -2.51
C ASP A 92 -8.73 13.89 -2.86
N ARG A 93 -8.33 13.44 -4.05
CA ARG A 93 -7.01 13.61 -4.67
C ARG A 93 -7.17 13.65 -6.19
N ASP A 94 -6.12 14.09 -6.89
CA ASP A 94 -6.07 14.03 -8.35
C ASP A 94 -5.76 12.61 -8.81
N TRP A 95 -6.80 11.78 -8.86
CA TRP A 95 -6.68 10.36 -9.16
C TRP A 95 -6.41 10.10 -10.65
N ALA A 96 -5.60 9.07 -10.93
CA ALA A 96 -5.38 8.60 -12.29
C ALA A 96 -6.73 8.23 -12.97
N PRO A 97 -6.91 8.52 -14.27
CA PRO A 97 -8.24 8.46 -14.88
C PRO A 97 -8.91 7.08 -14.85
N ASP A 98 -8.12 6.00 -14.87
CA ASP A 98 -8.56 4.60 -14.81
C ASP A 98 -9.12 4.18 -13.44
N VAL A 99 -8.77 4.91 -12.39
CA VAL A 99 -9.16 4.66 -10.98
C VAL A 99 -9.74 5.92 -10.32
N ALA A 100 -10.21 6.85 -11.14
CA ALA A 100 -10.69 8.15 -10.69
C ALA A 100 -11.94 8.06 -9.81
N ARG A 101 -12.80 7.07 -10.05
CA ARG A 101 -14.06 6.88 -9.31
C ARG A 101 -14.11 5.49 -8.68
N GLY A 102 -14.48 5.44 -7.41
CA GLY A 102 -14.86 4.19 -6.74
C GLY A 102 -16.34 3.91 -6.93
N VAL A 103 -16.70 2.63 -6.98
CA VAL A 103 -18.11 2.20 -7.04
C VAL A 103 -18.85 2.65 -5.77
N THR A 104 -20.07 3.14 -5.96
CA THR A 104 -21.05 3.31 -4.88
C THR A 104 -22.36 2.65 -5.26
N ALA A 105 -23.19 2.33 -4.26
CA ALA A 105 -24.47 1.70 -4.52
C ALA A 105 -25.55 2.19 -3.56
N GLU A 106 -26.77 2.30 -4.09
CA GLU A 106 -28.00 2.47 -3.33
C GLU A 106 -28.76 1.14 -3.34
N ILE A 107 -29.10 0.63 -2.15
CA ILE A 107 -29.74 -0.68 -1.99
C ILE A 107 -31.15 -0.47 -1.44
N GLY A 108 -32.16 -0.87 -2.21
CA GLY A 108 -33.57 -0.79 -1.86
C GLY A 108 -34.27 -2.13 -2.06
N GLY A 109 -34.28 -2.97 -1.01
CA GLY A 109 -34.81 -4.33 -1.11
C GLY A 109 -33.93 -5.19 -2.03
N THR A 110 -34.53 -5.77 -3.07
CA THR A 110 -33.80 -6.54 -4.10
C THR A 110 -33.22 -5.64 -5.20
N ARG A 111 -33.68 -4.39 -5.32
CA ARG A 111 -33.19 -3.46 -6.32
C ARG A 111 -31.91 -2.76 -5.85
N VAL A 112 -30.87 -2.82 -6.67
CA VAL A 112 -29.57 -2.18 -6.42
C VAL A 112 -29.27 -1.22 -7.55
N VAL A 113 -29.05 0.06 -7.24
CA VAL A 113 -28.55 1.05 -8.20
C VAL A 113 -27.06 1.22 -7.95
N VAL A 114 -26.24 0.86 -8.92
CA VAL A 114 -24.78 0.91 -8.84
C VAL A 114 -24.30 2.11 -9.64
N HIS A 115 -23.57 3.02 -9.00
CA HIS A 115 -22.98 4.19 -9.63
C HIS A 115 -21.49 4.00 -9.85
N ASN A 116 -20.96 4.73 -10.83
CA ASN A 116 -19.56 4.67 -11.24
C ASN A 116 -19.15 3.27 -11.69
N VAL A 117 -20.02 2.60 -12.45
CA VAL A 117 -19.63 1.38 -13.16
C VAL A 117 -18.71 1.78 -14.31
N ARG A 118 -17.51 1.19 -14.36
CA ARG A 118 -16.50 1.48 -15.38
C ARG A 118 -16.76 0.65 -16.63
N ASP A 119 -16.82 1.31 -17.79
CA ASP A 119 -16.93 0.64 -19.09
C ASP A 119 -16.01 1.31 -20.12
N PHE A 120 -14.70 1.29 -19.86
CA PHE A 120 -13.77 2.05 -20.70
C PHE A 120 -13.49 1.30 -22.01
N ASP A 121 -13.41 2.05 -23.11
CA ASP A 121 -12.98 1.51 -24.40
C ASP A 121 -11.45 1.57 -24.50
N TRP A 122 -10.80 0.44 -24.22
CA TRP A 122 -9.34 0.31 -24.21
C TRP A 122 -8.77 0.01 -25.58
N ARG A 123 -7.76 0.79 -25.98
CA ARG A 123 -6.92 0.53 -27.16
C ARG A 123 -5.58 -0.11 -26.78
N THR A 124 -5.02 0.32 -25.65
CA THR A 124 -3.84 -0.27 -25.01
C THR A 124 -4.01 -0.21 -23.48
N ARG A 125 -3.05 -0.72 -22.70
CA ARG A 125 -3.10 -0.64 -21.22
C ARG A 125 -3.08 0.78 -20.65
N THR A 126 -2.73 1.78 -21.47
CA THR A 126 -2.63 3.19 -21.06
C THR A 126 -3.43 4.15 -21.93
N GLU A 127 -4.00 3.67 -23.03
CA GLU A 127 -4.80 4.46 -23.96
C GLU A 127 -6.24 3.95 -23.98
N PHE A 128 -7.17 4.77 -23.55
CA PHE A 128 -8.58 4.43 -23.43
C PHE A 128 -9.48 5.66 -23.56
N THR A 129 -10.76 5.41 -23.84
CA THR A 129 -11.82 6.43 -23.75
C THR A 129 -12.63 6.18 -22.48
N PRO A 130 -12.61 7.09 -21.49
CA PRO A 130 -13.36 6.91 -20.24
C PRO A 130 -14.88 6.90 -20.46
N HIS A 131 -15.55 5.91 -19.89
CA HIS A 131 -17.01 5.86 -19.75
C HIS A 131 -17.41 5.36 -18.35
N TRP A 132 -18.25 6.13 -17.66
CA TRP A 132 -18.72 5.82 -16.31
C TRP A 132 -20.24 5.81 -16.32
N GLU A 133 -20.81 4.70 -15.87
CA GLU A 133 -22.24 4.44 -15.96
C GLU A 133 -22.91 4.37 -14.59
N THR A 134 -24.24 4.47 -14.60
CA THR A 134 -25.10 4.03 -13.50
C THR A 134 -25.94 2.87 -14.02
N ARG A 135 -25.81 1.70 -13.40
CA ARG A 135 -26.55 0.49 -13.76
C ARG A 135 -27.52 0.13 -12.64
N THR A 136 -28.65 -0.48 -12.98
CA THR A 136 -29.63 -0.97 -12.01
C THR A 136 -29.76 -2.48 -12.15
N TYR A 137 -29.74 -3.19 -11.03
CA TYR A 137 -29.86 -4.63 -10.95
C TYR A 137 -30.98 -5.02 -10.00
N ASP A 138 -31.61 -6.16 -10.27
CA ASP A 138 -32.47 -6.86 -9.32
C ASP A 138 -31.73 -8.10 -8.80
N LEU A 139 -31.62 -8.25 -7.49
CA LEU A 139 -30.96 -9.38 -6.86
C LEU A 139 -31.74 -10.69 -7.04
N ASP A 140 -33.04 -10.62 -7.31
CA ASP A 140 -33.84 -11.80 -7.66
C ASP A 140 -33.47 -12.36 -9.04
N ASP A 141 -32.83 -11.54 -9.90
CA ASP A 141 -32.28 -11.97 -11.19
C ASP A 141 -30.87 -12.57 -11.06
N LEU A 142 -30.23 -12.58 -9.89
CA LEU A 142 -28.86 -13.09 -9.76
C LEU A 142 -28.79 -14.62 -10.03
N ILE A 143 -28.03 -15.02 -11.05
CA ILE A 143 -27.87 -16.43 -11.44
C ILE A 143 -26.57 -17.02 -10.87
N SER A 144 -25.46 -16.28 -10.93
CA SER A 144 -24.15 -16.78 -10.49
C SER A 144 -23.27 -15.71 -9.87
N VAL A 145 -22.34 -16.18 -9.04
CA VAL A 145 -21.20 -15.41 -8.56
C VAL A 145 -19.95 -16.21 -8.86
N ASP A 146 -19.07 -15.66 -9.69
CA ASP A 146 -17.86 -16.31 -10.16
C ASP A 146 -16.63 -15.62 -9.58
N LEU A 147 -15.68 -16.41 -9.09
CA LEU A 147 -14.36 -15.92 -8.66
C LEU A 147 -13.37 -16.09 -9.82
N ILE A 148 -12.89 -14.97 -10.37
CA ILE A 148 -11.89 -14.97 -11.43
C ILE A 148 -10.52 -14.68 -10.78
N ASN A 149 -9.55 -15.55 -11.00
CA ASN A 149 -8.16 -15.32 -10.58
C ASN A 149 -7.30 -15.11 -11.82
N SER A 150 -6.75 -13.92 -11.95
CA SER A 150 -5.85 -13.55 -13.03
C SER A 150 -4.41 -13.52 -12.50
N VAL A 151 -3.60 -14.51 -12.89
CA VAL A 151 -2.21 -14.64 -12.47
C VAL A 151 -1.31 -14.11 -13.57
N TRP A 152 -0.44 -13.16 -13.21
CA TRP A 152 0.41 -12.45 -14.18
C TRP A 152 1.89 -12.79 -13.94
N ALA A 153 2.69 -11.79 -13.56
CA ALA A 153 4.15 -11.88 -13.46
C ALA A 153 4.64 -12.78 -12.34
N ASN A 154 3.83 -13.04 -11.31
CA ASN A 154 4.19 -13.90 -10.19
C ASN A 154 3.09 -14.92 -9.93
N PRO A 155 3.37 -16.24 -10.01
CA PRO A 155 2.38 -17.27 -9.74
C PRO A 155 1.85 -17.27 -8.29
N ALA A 156 2.54 -16.60 -7.37
CA ALA A 156 2.10 -16.43 -5.99
C ALA A 156 1.17 -15.22 -5.77
N VAL A 157 0.94 -14.38 -6.79
CA VAL A 157 0.11 -13.18 -6.69
C VAL A 157 -0.95 -13.23 -7.79
N ALA A 158 -2.18 -13.57 -7.40
CA ALA A 158 -3.34 -13.55 -8.28
C ALA A 158 -4.14 -12.26 -8.07
N HIS A 159 -4.49 -11.60 -9.17
CA HIS A 159 -5.48 -10.53 -9.15
C HIS A 159 -6.87 -11.16 -9.14
N THR A 160 -7.56 -11.04 -8.01
CA THR A 160 -8.86 -11.66 -7.80
C THR A 160 -9.98 -10.69 -8.17
N LEU A 161 -10.93 -11.16 -8.98
CA LEU A 161 -12.14 -10.44 -9.35
C LEU A 161 -13.36 -11.27 -8.98
N ILE A 162 -14.46 -10.59 -8.69
CA ILE A 162 -15.75 -11.24 -8.41
C ILE A 162 -16.74 -10.78 -9.45
N ARG A 163 -17.27 -11.71 -10.24
CA ARG A 163 -18.29 -11.45 -11.25
C ARG A 163 -19.65 -11.86 -10.72
N PHE A 164 -20.63 -10.98 -10.88
CA PHE A 164 -22.04 -11.25 -10.62
C PHE A 164 -22.77 -11.32 -11.97
N SER A 165 -23.47 -12.42 -12.23
CA SER A 165 -24.22 -12.64 -13.46
C SER A 165 -25.71 -12.63 -13.16
N PHE A 166 -26.48 -11.90 -13.96
CA PHE A 166 -27.93 -11.73 -13.80
C PHE A 166 -28.69 -12.36 -14.97
N SER A 167 -29.93 -12.78 -14.73
CA SER A 167 -30.83 -13.38 -15.72
C SER A 167 -31.28 -12.36 -16.76
N GLN A 168 -31.40 -11.11 -16.32
CA GLN A 168 -31.68 -9.93 -17.12
C GLN A 168 -30.56 -8.93 -16.89
N GLY A 169 -29.82 -8.56 -17.95
CA GLY A 169 -28.79 -7.52 -17.91
C GLY A 169 -27.36 -8.04 -18.05
N GLU A 170 -26.43 -7.08 -18.07
CA GLU A 170 -25.00 -7.35 -18.25
C GLU A 170 -24.33 -7.75 -16.93
N PRO A 171 -23.33 -8.64 -16.96
CA PRO A 171 -22.60 -9.02 -15.75
C PRO A 171 -21.88 -7.82 -15.14
N LEU A 172 -21.77 -7.82 -13.82
CA LEU A 172 -21.06 -6.79 -13.06
C LEU A 172 -19.83 -7.41 -12.41
N VAL A 173 -18.64 -6.86 -12.68
CA VAL A 173 -17.37 -7.38 -12.16
C VAL A 173 -16.76 -6.41 -11.18
N PHE A 174 -16.45 -6.89 -9.98
CA PHE A 174 -15.78 -6.13 -8.94
C PHE A 174 -14.31 -6.49 -8.84
N SER A 175 -13.47 -5.47 -8.64
CA SER A 175 -12.07 -5.64 -8.34
C SER A 175 -11.58 -4.62 -7.32
N ALA A 176 -10.78 -5.09 -6.36
CA ALA A 176 -10.04 -4.23 -5.45
C ALA A 176 -8.74 -3.82 -6.14
N GLU A 177 -8.63 -2.55 -6.47
CA GLU A 177 -7.53 -2.00 -7.25
C GLU A 177 -6.72 -1.03 -6.39
N ILE A 178 -5.42 -0.93 -6.67
CA ILE A 178 -4.64 0.18 -6.15
C ILE A 178 -5.17 1.48 -6.77
N ARG A 179 -5.25 2.54 -5.97
CA ARG A 179 -5.68 3.86 -6.40
C ARG A 179 -4.47 4.77 -6.42
N ARG A 180 -4.04 5.10 -7.64
CA ARG A 180 -2.86 5.92 -7.94
C ARG A 180 -3.28 7.36 -8.22
N GLU A 181 -2.51 8.32 -7.74
CA GLU A 181 -2.61 9.72 -8.18
C GLU A 181 -2.15 9.86 -9.65
N GLY A 182 -2.52 10.94 -10.31
CA GLY A 182 -2.36 11.10 -11.76
C GLY A 182 -0.89 11.07 -12.24
N ASP A 183 0.05 11.49 -11.41
CA ASP A 183 1.49 11.48 -11.66
C ASP A 183 2.19 10.21 -11.14
N GLU A 184 1.45 9.27 -10.55
CA GLU A 184 2.02 8.07 -9.95
C GLU A 184 2.11 6.89 -10.92
N VAL A 185 3.29 6.27 -10.92
CA VAL A 185 3.56 5.01 -11.61
C VAL A 185 3.53 3.87 -10.60
N PHE A 186 3.00 2.71 -11.03
CA PHE A 186 2.97 1.50 -10.21
C PHE A 186 4.36 1.13 -9.66
N SER A 187 4.39 0.74 -8.38
CA SER A 187 5.57 0.22 -7.70
C SER A 187 5.17 -0.82 -6.65
N GLU A 188 5.62 -2.07 -6.79
CA GLU A 188 5.34 -3.11 -5.79
C GLU A 188 5.89 -2.70 -4.42
N ILE A 189 7.11 -2.15 -4.41
CA ILE A 189 7.77 -1.68 -3.18
C ILE A 189 7.01 -0.50 -2.60
N GLY A 190 6.63 0.48 -3.43
CA GLY A 190 5.85 1.64 -3.00
C GLY A 190 4.51 1.26 -2.35
N GLY A 191 3.85 0.22 -2.87
CA GLY A 191 2.64 -0.36 -2.27
C GLY A 191 2.84 -0.81 -0.81
N PHE A 192 3.97 -1.43 -0.48
CA PHE A 192 4.31 -1.76 0.92
C PHE A 192 4.52 -0.53 1.80
N PHE A 193 4.86 0.61 1.19
CA PHE A 193 5.13 1.87 1.87
C PHE A 193 3.97 2.88 1.82
N LYS A 194 2.71 2.41 1.72
CA LYS A 194 1.48 3.22 1.68
C LYS A 194 1.43 4.25 0.53
N GLN A 195 2.19 4.04 -0.55
CA GLN A 195 2.20 4.99 -1.66
C GLN A 195 0.80 5.10 -2.28
N PHE A 196 0.15 3.96 -2.52
CA PHE A 196 -1.18 3.93 -3.13
C PHE A 196 -2.27 3.73 -2.09
N GLU A 197 -3.45 4.27 -2.40
CA GLU A 197 -4.68 3.95 -1.68
C GLU A 197 -5.37 2.74 -2.31
N LEU A 198 -6.50 2.33 -1.76
CA LEU A 198 -7.31 1.22 -2.29
C LEU A 198 -8.63 1.79 -2.83
N VAL A 199 -9.06 1.30 -3.99
CA VAL A 199 -10.38 1.59 -4.55
C VAL A 199 -11.08 0.30 -4.95
N LEU A 200 -12.38 0.24 -4.72
CA LEU A 200 -13.22 -0.80 -5.29
C LEU A 200 -13.75 -0.28 -6.63
N ILE A 201 -13.45 -1.00 -7.71
CA ILE A 201 -13.99 -0.74 -9.04
C ILE A 201 -15.06 -1.78 -9.32
N ALA A 202 -16.24 -1.33 -9.73
CA ALA A 202 -17.20 -2.16 -10.45
C ALA A 202 -17.11 -1.80 -11.92
N ALA A 203 -17.10 -2.81 -12.78
CA ALA A 203 -16.87 -2.64 -14.20
C ALA A 203 -17.67 -3.62 -15.04
N ASP A 204 -17.83 -3.29 -16.32
CA ASP A 204 -18.20 -4.26 -17.32
C ASP A 204 -17.15 -5.37 -17.41
N GLU A 205 -17.58 -6.59 -17.72
CA GLU A 205 -16.66 -7.72 -17.88
C GLU A 205 -15.67 -7.46 -19.02
N ARG A 206 -16.10 -6.83 -20.11
CA ARG A 206 -15.26 -6.54 -21.27
C ARG A 206 -14.19 -5.48 -20.96
N ASP A 207 -14.50 -4.53 -20.09
CA ASP A 207 -13.54 -3.54 -19.59
C ASP A 207 -12.43 -4.23 -18.78
N ILE A 208 -12.81 -4.99 -17.76
CA ILE A 208 -11.86 -5.39 -16.72
C ILE A 208 -11.19 -6.73 -16.97
N VAL A 209 -11.83 -7.65 -17.71
CA VAL A 209 -11.27 -8.98 -18.01
C VAL A 209 -10.39 -8.95 -19.26
N ARG A 210 -10.80 -8.22 -20.31
CA ARG A 210 -10.05 -8.17 -21.58
C ARG A 210 -8.66 -7.58 -21.44
N LEU A 211 -8.46 -6.61 -20.54
CA LEU A 211 -7.13 -6.08 -20.23
C LEU A 211 -6.15 -7.13 -19.68
N ARG A 212 -6.65 -8.30 -19.25
CA ARG A 212 -5.88 -9.32 -18.54
C ARG A 212 -5.73 -10.63 -19.33
N SER A 213 -6.26 -10.71 -20.55
CA SER A 213 -6.19 -11.90 -21.42
C SER A 213 -5.07 -11.86 -22.46
N ASP A 214 -4.34 -10.74 -22.55
CA ASP A 214 -3.35 -10.45 -23.61
C ASP A 214 -1.93 -10.20 -23.03
#